data_AF-A0A965PIB3-F1
#
_entry.id   AF-A0A965PIB3-F1
#
_cell.length_a   1.000
_cell.length_b   1.000
_cell.length_c   1.000
_cell.angle_alpha   90.00
_cell.angle_beta   90.00
_cell.angle_gamma   90.00
#
_symmetry.space_group_name_H-M   'P 1'
#
loop_
_entity.id
_entity.type
_entity.pdbx_description
1 polymer ?
#
loop_
_entity_poly.entity_id
_entity_poly.type
_entity_poly.pdbx_seq_one_letter_code
_entity_poly.pdbx_strand_id
1 'polypeptide(L)'
;MPYTNKPRPYKKEYQQQLARNEKPKRNARERARYAMDKKGIDRTGKDIDHVIPLSKGGTNAPSNLKLKSPSKNRSFKRNSDHTVKKNGNS
;
A
#
# COMPACT_ATOMS: atom_id res chain seq x y z
N MET A 1 -17.95 -22.84 -13.78
CA MET A 1 -17.81 -21.83 -12.70
C MET A 1 -17.77 -22.58 -11.38
N PRO A 2 -16.81 -22.32 -10.46
CA PRO A 2 -16.80 -22.99 -9.17
C PRO A 2 -18.09 -22.64 -8.42
N TYR A 3 -18.94 -23.63 -8.20
CA TYR A 3 -20.22 -23.48 -7.53
C TYR A 3 -19.95 -23.23 -6.04
N THR A 4 -20.27 -22.03 -5.55
CA THR A 4 -20.09 -21.69 -4.14
C THR A 4 -21.18 -22.36 -3.31
N ASN A 5 -20.89 -23.54 -2.76
CA ASN A 5 -21.80 -24.33 -1.92
C ASN A 5 -22.26 -23.61 -0.62
N LYS A 6 -21.65 -22.47 -0.24
CA LYS A 6 -21.95 -21.74 1.00
C LYS A 6 -21.93 -20.23 0.74
N PRO A 7 -22.81 -19.45 1.40
CA PRO A 7 -22.79 -17.99 1.33
C PRO A 7 -21.46 -17.45 1.90
N ARG A 8 -20.93 -16.39 1.28
CA ARG A 8 -19.69 -15.75 1.72
C ARG A 8 -19.85 -15.19 3.15
N PRO A 9 -18.95 -15.52 4.10
CA PRO A 9 -19.11 -15.13 5.50
C PRO A 9 -18.65 -13.68 5.76
N TYR A 10 -19.41 -12.69 5.26
CA TYR A 10 -19.07 -11.26 5.34
C TYR A 10 -18.69 -10.78 6.75
N LYS A 11 -19.45 -11.21 7.78
CA LYS A 11 -19.18 -10.83 9.18
C LYS A 11 -17.79 -11.27 9.63
N LYS A 12 -17.37 -12.49 9.27
CA LYS A 12 -16.03 -13.02 9.61
C LYS A 12 -14.93 -12.24 8.89
N GLU A 13 -15.12 -11.94 7.59
CA GLU A 13 -14.17 -11.17 6.81
C GLU A 13 -13.95 -9.77 7.38
N TYR A 14 -15.03 -9.11 7.80
CA TYR A 14 -14.96 -7.80 8.45
C TYR A 14 -14.21 -7.84 9.78
N GLN A 15 -14.48 -8.83 10.64
CA GLN A 15 -13.77 -9.01 11.91
C GLN A 15 -12.27 -9.26 11.69
N GLN A 16 -11.91 -10.07 10.68
CA GLN A 16 -10.51 -10.27 10.31
C GLN A 16 -9.85 -8.98 9.81
N GLN A 17 -10.56 -8.16 9.05
CA GLN A 17 -10.06 -6.87 8.59
C GLN A 17 -9.81 -5.91 9.76
N LEU A 18 -10.73 -5.84 10.73
CA LEU A 18 -10.57 -5.05 11.94
C LEU A 18 -9.35 -5.52 12.75
N ALA A 19 -9.21 -6.83 12.92
CA ALA A 19 -8.06 -7.44 13.63
C ALA A 19 -6.71 -7.11 12.96
N ARG A 20 -6.65 -7.05 11.63
CA ARG A 20 -5.42 -6.67 10.89
C ARG A 20 -5.09 -5.18 10.96
N ASN A 21 -6.03 -4.33 11.40
CA ASN A 21 -5.88 -2.88 11.55
C ASN A 21 -5.25 -2.20 10.31
N GLU A 22 -5.70 -2.59 9.11
CA GLU A 22 -5.13 -2.10 7.84
C GLU A 22 -5.60 -0.69 7.47
N LYS A 23 -6.73 -0.26 8.04
CA LYS A 23 -7.42 1.01 7.70
C LYS A 23 -6.52 2.24 7.85
N PRO A 24 -5.74 2.43 8.92
CA PRO A 24 -4.86 3.60 9.05
C PRO A 24 -3.79 3.67 7.95
N LYS A 25 -3.14 2.55 7.63
CA LYS A 25 -2.11 2.48 6.57
C LYS A 25 -2.72 2.70 5.19
N ARG A 26 -3.93 2.18 4.94
CA ARG A 26 -4.67 2.45 3.71
C ARG A 26 -5.00 3.93 3.56
N ASN A 27 -5.58 4.55 4.58
CA ASN A 27 -5.92 5.97 4.60
C ASN A 27 -4.68 6.85 4.40
N ALA A 28 -3.54 6.47 4.98
CA ALA A 28 -2.28 7.18 4.77
C ALA A 28 -1.85 7.14 3.29
N ARG A 29 -1.92 6.00 2.61
CA ARG A 29 -1.61 5.93 1.17
C ARG A 29 -2.57 6.76 0.33
N GLU A 30 -3.86 6.74 0.65
CA GLU A 30 -4.87 7.57 -0.04
C GLU A 30 -4.55 9.07 0.14
N ARG A 31 -4.25 9.52 1.36
CA ARG A 31 -3.82 10.90 1.62
C ARG A 31 -2.58 11.30 0.82
N ALA A 32 -1.59 10.42 0.68
CA ALA A 32 -0.41 10.68 -0.14
C ALA A 32 -0.77 10.89 -1.62
N ARG A 33 -1.71 10.09 -2.16
CA ARG A 33 -2.20 10.27 -3.54
C ARG A 33 -2.89 11.62 -3.70
N TYR A 34 -3.86 11.92 -2.84
CA TYR A 34 -4.57 13.20 -2.87
C TYR A 34 -3.62 14.40 -2.75
N ALA A 35 -2.60 14.32 -1.90
CA ALA A 35 -1.63 15.39 -1.74
C ALA A 35 -0.76 15.62 -2.98
N MET A 36 -0.43 14.56 -3.73
CA MET A 36 0.33 14.65 -4.98
C MET A 36 -0.57 15.15 -6.14
N ASP A 37 -1.80 14.64 -6.21
CA ASP A 37 -2.78 15.06 -7.22
C ASP A 37 -3.16 16.54 -7.04
N LYS A 38 -3.35 16.99 -5.79
CA LYS A 38 -3.62 18.40 -5.46
C LYS A 38 -2.47 19.33 -5.88
N LYS A 39 -1.23 18.84 -5.92
CA LYS A 39 -0.06 19.58 -6.39
C LYS A 39 0.10 19.56 -7.91
N GLY A 40 -0.79 18.89 -8.64
CA GLY A 40 -0.72 18.75 -10.09
C GLY A 40 0.42 17.84 -10.55
N ILE A 41 0.91 16.95 -9.69
CA ILE A 41 2.01 16.05 -10.06
C ILE A 41 1.45 14.93 -10.94
N ASP A 42 1.88 14.89 -12.20
CA ASP A 42 1.52 13.81 -13.10
C ASP A 42 2.16 12.48 -12.67
N ARG A 43 1.29 11.52 -12.36
CA ARG A 43 1.63 10.15 -11.98
C ARG A 43 1.21 9.13 -13.03
N THR A 44 0.91 9.56 -14.25
CA THR A 44 0.55 8.65 -15.34
C THR A 44 1.67 7.64 -15.57
N GLY A 45 1.32 6.35 -15.58
CA GLY A 45 2.28 5.25 -15.72
C GLY A 45 3.26 5.07 -14.55
N LYS A 46 3.07 5.78 -13.42
CA LYS A 46 3.95 5.73 -12.25
C LYS A 46 3.14 5.46 -10.98
N ASP A 47 3.75 4.76 -10.04
CA ASP A 47 3.21 4.59 -8.69
C ASP A 47 3.89 5.58 -7.73
N ILE A 48 3.16 6.02 -6.71
CA ILE A 48 3.71 6.78 -5.58
C ILE A 48 4.29 5.78 -4.57
N ASP A 49 5.60 5.81 -4.40
CA ASP A 49 6.38 5.02 -3.47
C ASP A 49 6.69 5.82 -2.19
N HIS A 50 6.74 5.11 -1.07
CA HIS A 50 7.22 5.63 0.21
C HIS A 50 8.66 5.16 0.43
N VAL A 51 9.65 6.04 0.36
CA VAL A 51 11.09 5.70 0.50
C VAL A 51 11.32 4.82 1.72
N ILE A 52 10.85 5.27 2.87
CA ILE A 52 10.65 4.49 4.07
C ILE A 52 9.20 4.00 4.06
N PRO A 53 8.94 2.68 4.04
CA PRO A 53 7.59 2.13 4.05
C PRO A 53 6.83 2.53 5.31
N LEU A 54 5.51 2.73 5.19
CA LEU A 54 4.61 2.99 6.34
C LEU A 54 4.67 1.90 7.42
N SER A 55 4.99 0.65 7.05
CA SER A 55 5.17 -0.45 8.00
C SER A 55 6.45 -0.33 8.84
N LYS A 56 7.40 0.50 8.42
CA LYS A 56 8.67 0.77 9.10
C LYS A 56 8.77 2.20 9.64
N GLY A 57 7.63 2.85 9.89
CA GLY A 57 7.58 4.21 10.46
C GLY A 57 7.69 5.35 9.45
N GLY A 58 7.64 5.07 8.14
CA GLY A 58 7.61 6.12 7.13
C GLY A 58 6.36 7.00 7.21
N THR A 59 6.46 8.23 6.70
CA THR A 59 5.39 9.23 6.74
C THR A 59 4.94 9.64 5.33
N ASN A 60 3.89 10.44 5.25
CA ASN A 60 3.45 11.06 3.98
C ASN A 60 4.15 12.39 3.68
N ALA A 61 5.26 12.68 4.37
CA ALA A 61 6.04 13.88 4.09
C ALA A 61 6.52 13.86 2.63
N PRO A 62 6.55 15.01 1.94
CA PRO A 62 7.03 15.08 0.55
C PRO A 62 8.43 14.47 0.36
N SER A 63 9.30 14.60 1.37
CA SER A 63 10.64 13.99 1.37
C SER A 63 10.63 12.46 1.34
N ASN A 64 9.54 11.82 1.79
CA ASN A 64 9.38 10.37 1.79
C ASN A 64 8.59 9.85 0.58
N LEU A 65 8.04 10.72 -0.27
CA LEU A 65 7.26 10.31 -1.44
C LEU A 65 8.09 10.41 -2.72
N LYS A 66 8.05 9.38 -3.56
CA LYS A 66 8.72 9.37 -4.88
C LYS A 66 7.81 8.75 -5.93
N LEU A 67 7.93 9.20 -7.18
CA LEU A 67 7.32 8.50 -8.31
C LEU A 67 8.27 7.43 -8.83
N LYS A 68 7.78 6.20 -8.95
CA LYS A 68 8.53 5.06 -9.49
C LYS A 68 7.73 4.32 -10.55
N SER A 69 8.42 3.57 -11.41
CA SER A 69 7.73 2.64 -12.30
C SER A 69 6.98 1.58 -11.49
N PRO A 70 5.82 1.08 -11.97
CA PRO A 70 5.07 0.03 -11.30
C PRO A 70 5.92 -1.22 -11.02
N SER A 71 6.81 -1.58 -11.95
CA SER A 71 7.73 -2.72 -11.80
C SER A 71 8.64 -2.58 -10.58
N LYS A 72 9.21 -1.39 -10.36
CA LYS A 72 10.11 -1.13 -9.23
C LYS A 72 9.35 -0.97 -7.90
N ASN A 73 8.16 -0.38 -7.93
CA ASN A 73 7.37 -0.15 -6.71
C ASN A 73 6.70 -1.42 -6.18
N ARG A 74 6.28 -2.32 -7.09
CA ARG A 74 5.56 -3.55 -6.72
C ARG A 74 6.51 -4.73 -6.43
N SER A 75 7.78 -4.60 -6.81
CA SER A 75 8.84 -5.58 -6.58
C SER A 75 9.82 -5.08 -5.51
N PHE A 76 9.81 -5.71 -4.34
CA PHE A 76 10.77 -5.42 -3.27
C PHE A 76 11.01 -6.66 -2.42
N LYS A 77 12.16 -6.72 -1.76
CA LYS A 77 12.52 -7.87 -0.92
C LYS A 77 11.57 -7.97 0.27
N ARG A 78 11.01 -9.16 0.47
CA ARG A 78 10.14 -9.49 1.60
C ARG A 78 10.83 -10.51 2.52
N ASN A 79 10.43 -10.51 3.77
CA ASN A 79 10.74 -11.56 4.73
C ASN A 79 9.85 -12.78 4.46
N SER A 80 10.15 -13.92 5.12
CA SER A 80 9.34 -15.15 5.00
C SER A 80 7.90 -14.97 5.47
N ASP A 81 7.66 -14.05 6.41
CA ASP A 81 6.34 -13.64 6.90
C ASP A 81 5.62 -12.63 5.97
N HIS A 82 6.15 -12.44 4.76
CA HIS A 82 5.69 -11.49 3.75
C HIS A 82 5.77 -10.01 4.15
N THR A 83 6.42 -9.66 5.27
CA THR A 83 6.67 -8.26 5.64
C THR A 83 7.78 -7.65 4.78
N VAL A 84 7.82 -6.32 4.71
CA VAL A 84 8.83 -5.60 3.92
C VAL A 84 10.21 -5.78 4.54
N LYS A 85 11.13 -6.48 3.85
CA LYS A 85 12.53 -6.63 4.31
C LYS A 85 13.33 -5.36 4.01
N LYS A 86 13.32 -4.92 2.76
CA LYS A 86 13.96 -3.70 2.28
C LYS A 86 13.07 -3.11 1.21
N ASN A 87 12.83 -1.79 1.25
CA ASN A 87 12.13 -1.16 0.14
C ASN A 87 12.99 -1.28 -1.12
N GLY A 88 12.36 -1.42 -2.29
CA GLY A 88 13.04 -1.46 -3.57
C GLY A 88 13.68 -0.11 -3.82
N ASN A 89 14.89 0.11 -3.28
CA ASN A 89 15.66 1.29 -3.60
C ASN A 89 16.07 1.15 -5.07
N SER A 90 15.74 2.18 -5.87
CA SER A 90 16.32 2.36 -7.19
C SER A 90 17.83 2.37 -7.11
#